data_AF-A0A6I4WLU5-F1
#
_entry.id   AF-A0A6I4WLU5-F1
#
_cell.length_a   1.000
_cell.length_b   1.000
_cell.length_c   1.000
_cell.angle_alpha   90.00
_cell.angle_beta   90.00
_cell.angle_gamma   90.00
#
_symmetry.space_group_name_H-M   'P 1'
#
loop_
_entity.id
_entity.type
_entity.pdbx_description
1 polymer ?
#
loop_
_entity_poly.entity_id
_entity_poly.type
_entity_poly.pdbx_seq_one_letter_code
_entity_poly.pdbx_strand_id
1 'polypeptide(L)'
;MTPVRCPAIEHPDVPPADPAALAPLLDRLAEGAPVAADEAFPVGTLRGDGRVDLCKQGLGAAGAARLLPVAARSPHAAHLLLGTNAIGDAGARAVGDALADAHGLRTLYLGCNRIGPDGVAALADRLGPDGTVRALWLKRNPVGDAGARSLGAMLRRNTALRTLDLVNTGLGLDGLRALLDALTVREAPLERLFLGGNGLAADAAPLLAALVRDAGVRELYVPANHLGDAGAAVLAGAVAADRPVRLGLGGNGIGPSGAVALAGVLDGLETLDLGRPASERALGAPPNTTGDRGAAALAEALPGSPLRRLELRHTGVTGRGAKTVLARMDATRLEYVGFGPGVPRRVKREVATRLRPAERAHADLRAIGSVYR
;
A
#
# COMPACT_ATOMS: atom_id res chain seq x y z
N MET A 1 -12.80 -15.90 6.44
CA MET A 1 -11.65 -14.96 6.48
C MET A 1 -10.64 -15.35 5.41
N THR A 2 -10.13 -14.39 4.65
CA THR A 2 -9.04 -14.63 3.69
C THR A 2 -7.75 -14.96 4.45
N PRO A 3 -7.07 -16.08 4.17
CA PRO A 3 -5.87 -16.44 4.89
C PRO A 3 -4.77 -15.40 4.65
N VAL A 4 -4.00 -15.11 5.69
CA VAL A 4 -2.77 -14.32 5.57
C VAL A 4 -1.73 -15.19 4.87
N ARG A 5 -1.40 -14.82 3.63
CA ARG A 5 -0.35 -15.47 2.84
C ARG A 5 0.95 -14.78 3.19
N CYS A 6 1.99 -15.48 3.64
CA CYS A 6 3.31 -14.91 3.87
C CYS A 6 4.35 -16.03 3.77
N PRO A 7 5.42 -15.93 2.94
CA PRO A 7 6.34 -17.05 2.80
C PRO A 7 7.05 -17.38 4.13
N ALA A 8 7.26 -16.38 5.00
CA ALA A 8 7.72 -16.69 6.34
C ALA A 8 6.71 -17.57 7.10
N ILE A 9 5.40 -17.35 7.00
CA ILE A 9 4.40 -18.22 7.66
C ILE A 9 4.34 -19.60 6.98
N GLU A 10 4.37 -19.63 5.64
CA GLU A 10 4.18 -20.84 4.82
C GLU A 10 5.41 -21.76 4.83
N HIS A 11 6.60 -21.21 5.03
CA HIS A 11 7.87 -21.94 5.10
C HIS A 11 8.57 -21.63 6.43
N PRO A 12 8.12 -22.23 7.54
CA PRO A 12 8.60 -21.87 8.87
C PRO A 12 10.07 -22.25 9.12
N ASP A 13 10.56 -23.26 8.41
CA ASP A 13 11.83 -23.95 8.65
C ASP A 13 13.03 -23.32 7.93
N VAL A 14 12.85 -22.18 7.24
CA VAL A 14 13.98 -21.46 6.63
C VAL A 14 14.90 -20.98 7.76
N PRO A 15 16.17 -21.44 7.83
CA PRO A 15 17.05 -21.09 8.92
C PRO A 15 17.36 -19.59 8.89
N PRO A 16 17.44 -18.93 10.05
CA PRO A 16 17.86 -17.54 10.10
C PRO A 16 19.30 -17.41 9.61
N ALA A 17 19.63 -16.23 9.08
CA ALA A 17 21.03 -15.89 8.80
C ALA A 17 21.83 -15.87 10.11
N ASP A 18 23.12 -16.19 10.02
CA ASP A 18 24.04 -16.05 11.15
C ASP A 18 24.04 -14.58 11.61
N PRO A 19 23.63 -14.28 12.85
CA PRO A 19 23.63 -12.91 13.36
C PRO A 19 25.01 -12.25 13.29
N ALA A 20 26.12 -13.00 13.34
CA ALA A 20 27.47 -12.46 13.22
C ALA A 20 27.72 -11.81 11.85
N ALA A 21 27.05 -12.29 10.80
CA ALA A 21 27.18 -11.74 9.45
C ALA A 21 26.60 -10.31 9.29
N LEU A 22 25.88 -9.81 10.29
CA LEU A 22 25.45 -8.40 10.36
C LEU A 22 26.60 -7.44 10.70
N ALA A 23 27.67 -7.90 11.36
CA ALA A 23 28.69 -7.03 11.94
C ALA A 23 29.22 -5.96 10.96
N PRO A 24 29.59 -6.29 9.70
CA PRO A 24 30.06 -5.28 8.76
C PRO A 24 29.04 -4.16 8.48
N LEU A 25 27.75 -4.49 8.39
CA LEU A 25 26.69 -3.50 8.19
C LEU A 25 26.49 -2.65 9.45
N LEU A 26 26.56 -3.27 10.64
CA LEU A 26 26.40 -2.53 11.90
C LEU A 26 27.54 -1.53 12.11
N ASP A 27 28.76 -1.94 11.84
CA ASP A 27 29.94 -1.06 11.92
C ASP A 27 29.76 0.11 10.95
N ARG A 28 29.37 -0.18 9.71
CA ARG A 28 29.12 0.86 8.69
C ARG A 28 28.03 1.84 9.09
N LEU A 29 26.95 1.37 9.70
CA LEU A 29 25.84 2.22 10.15
C LEU A 29 26.24 3.14 11.30
N ALA A 30 27.22 2.74 12.12
CA ALA A 30 27.74 3.54 13.22
C ALA A 30 28.74 4.61 12.77
N GLU A 31 29.37 4.44 11.60
CA GLU A 31 30.31 5.41 11.04
C GLU A 31 29.63 6.72 10.63
N GLY A 32 30.37 7.84 10.73
CA GLY A 32 29.89 9.15 10.28
C GLY A 32 30.06 9.43 8.78
N ALA A 33 30.82 8.58 8.05
CA ALA A 33 31.15 8.81 6.66
C ALA A 33 29.89 8.71 5.75
N PRO A 34 29.65 9.67 4.84
CA PRO A 34 28.45 9.70 4.01
C PRO A 34 28.36 8.51 3.06
N VAL A 35 27.15 8.03 2.80
CA VAL A 35 26.87 6.94 1.85
C VAL A 35 26.63 7.54 0.46
N ALA A 36 27.65 7.55 -0.41
CA ALA A 36 27.53 8.14 -1.74
C ALA A 36 26.90 7.22 -2.79
N ALA A 37 26.94 5.90 -2.58
CA ALA A 37 26.44 4.87 -3.48
C ALA A 37 25.87 3.68 -2.69
N ASP A 38 25.21 2.75 -3.36
CA ASP A 38 24.71 1.53 -2.71
C ASP A 38 25.90 0.65 -2.28
N GLU A 39 25.94 0.29 -0.99
CA GLU A 39 26.96 -0.55 -0.35
C GLU A 39 26.33 -1.89 0.05
N ALA A 40 26.82 -3.00 -0.50
CA ALA A 40 26.32 -4.35 -0.23
C ALA A 40 27.16 -5.04 0.84
N PHE A 41 26.50 -5.71 1.78
CA PHE A 41 27.10 -6.45 2.89
C PHE A 41 26.74 -7.93 2.80
N PRO A 42 27.39 -8.82 3.58
CA PRO A 42 26.99 -10.22 3.67
C PRO A 42 25.51 -10.40 4.00
N VAL A 43 24.96 -9.50 4.83
CA VAL A 43 23.54 -9.43 5.16
C VAL A 43 23.07 -7.99 4.99
N GLY A 44 22.34 -7.74 3.91
CA GLY A 44 21.70 -6.46 3.62
C GLY A 44 22.51 -5.49 2.75
N THR A 45 21.86 -4.37 2.42
CA THR A 45 22.40 -3.30 1.59
C THR A 45 22.07 -1.95 2.22
N LEU A 46 23.07 -1.08 2.36
CA LEU A 46 22.90 0.33 2.71
C LEU A 46 22.90 1.16 1.43
N ARG A 47 21.88 1.99 1.23
CA ARG A 47 21.70 2.78 0.01
C ARG A 47 22.00 4.25 0.22
N GLY A 48 22.45 4.92 -0.83
CA GLY A 48 22.73 6.36 -0.80
C GLY A 48 21.52 7.26 -0.50
N ASP A 49 20.30 6.72 -0.56
CA ASP A 49 19.08 7.41 -0.14
C ASP A 49 18.61 7.06 1.29
N GLY A 50 19.48 6.44 2.08
CA GLY A 50 19.22 6.10 3.48
C GLY A 50 18.37 4.85 3.70
N ARG A 51 18.15 4.03 2.66
CA ARG A 51 17.56 2.70 2.82
C ARG A 51 18.56 1.72 3.40
N VAL A 52 18.15 1.06 4.47
CA VAL A 52 18.79 -0.10 5.05
C VAL A 52 17.92 -1.31 4.68
N ASP A 53 18.27 -1.96 3.58
CA ASP A 53 17.50 -3.05 2.99
C ASP A 53 18.03 -4.40 3.45
N LEU A 54 17.26 -5.08 4.30
CA LEU A 54 17.48 -6.46 4.72
C LEU A 54 16.27 -7.32 4.35
N CYS A 55 15.54 -7.02 3.27
CA CYS A 55 14.44 -7.88 2.87
C CYS A 55 14.95 -9.29 2.54
N LYS A 56 14.23 -10.31 3.02
CA LYS A 56 14.49 -11.74 2.73
C LYS A 56 15.88 -12.23 3.17
N GLN A 57 16.41 -11.64 4.23
CA GLN A 57 17.73 -12.00 4.77
C GLN A 57 17.66 -12.99 5.93
N GLY A 58 16.47 -13.51 6.27
CA GLY A 58 16.32 -14.47 7.38
C GLY A 58 16.75 -13.88 8.74
N LEU A 59 16.55 -12.58 8.95
CA LEU A 59 17.09 -11.88 10.12
C LEU A 59 16.63 -12.47 11.47
N GLY A 60 15.36 -12.91 11.54
CA GLY A 60 14.73 -13.37 12.78
C GLY A 60 14.66 -12.30 13.88
N ALA A 61 14.12 -12.67 15.04
CA ALA A 61 14.00 -11.76 16.18
C ALA A 61 15.39 -11.34 16.72
N ALA A 62 16.35 -12.26 16.78
CA ALA A 62 17.68 -12.00 17.32
C ALA A 62 18.48 -11.02 16.43
N GLY A 63 18.44 -11.19 15.11
CA GLY A 63 19.08 -10.24 14.20
C GLY A 63 18.43 -8.86 14.25
N ALA A 64 17.10 -8.80 14.38
CA ALA A 64 16.38 -7.53 14.55
C ALA A 64 16.84 -6.80 15.83
N ALA A 65 16.91 -7.52 16.96
CA ALA A 65 17.37 -6.97 18.22
C ALA A 65 18.79 -6.41 18.17
N ARG A 66 19.68 -7.00 17.35
CA ARG A 66 21.04 -6.49 17.13
C ARG A 66 21.08 -5.27 16.21
N LEU A 67 20.29 -5.28 15.13
CA LEU A 67 20.28 -4.23 14.12
C LEU A 67 19.67 -2.92 14.64
N LEU A 68 18.52 -3.01 15.31
CA LEU A 68 17.64 -1.87 15.51
C LEU A 68 18.23 -0.75 16.38
N PRO A 69 18.94 -1.04 17.50
CA PRO A 69 19.58 0.01 18.29
C PRO A 69 20.63 0.81 17.49
N VAL A 70 21.36 0.16 16.59
CA VAL A 70 22.38 0.79 15.75
C VAL A 70 21.74 1.57 14.62
N ALA A 71 20.78 0.96 13.92
CA ALA A 71 20.13 1.60 12.78
C ALA A 71 19.32 2.84 13.19
N ALA A 72 18.63 2.83 14.33
CA ALA A 72 17.86 3.99 14.79
C ALA A 72 18.74 5.21 15.10
N ARG A 73 19.99 4.98 15.53
CA ARG A 73 20.97 6.02 15.87
C ARG A 73 21.90 6.37 14.70
N SER A 74 21.82 5.64 13.59
CA SER A 74 22.65 5.86 12.42
C SER A 74 22.32 7.20 11.77
N PRO A 75 23.32 8.01 11.38
CA PRO A 75 23.08 9.23 10.61
C PRO A 75 22.61 8.96 9.18
N HIS A 76 22.70 7.71 8.71
CA HIS A 76 22.38 7.31 7.34
C HIS A 76 20.97 6.73 7.21
N ALA A 77 20.49 6.03 8.25
CA ALA A 77 19.26 5.27 8.15
C ALA A 77 18.02 6.18 8.20
N ALA A 78 17.29 6.21 7.10
CA ALA A 78 15.98 6.87 6.99
C ALA A 78 14.84 5.87 6.74
N HIS A 79 15.15 4.72 6.14
CA HIS A 79 14.15 3.74 5.72
C HIS A 79 14.61 2.32 6.06
N LEU A 80 13.93 1.66 7.00
CA LEU A 80 14.22 0.28 7.37
C LEU A 80 13.36 -0.69 6.57
N LEU A 81 14.00 -1.53 5.76
CA LEU A 81 13.36 -2.52 4.90
C LEU A 81 13.63 -3.92 5.44
N LEU A 82 12.72 -4.42 6.28
CA LEU A 82 12.86 -5.69 6.99
C LEU A 82 11.85 -6.74 6.52
N GLY A 83 11.37 -6.65 5.28
CA GLY A 83 10.32 -7.55 4.78
C GLY A 83 10.77 -9.01 4.67
N THR A 84 9.90 -9.96 5.00
CA THR A 84 10.16 -11.42 4.88
C THR A 84 11.37 -11.87 5.70
N ASN A 85 11.40 -11.56 6.99
CA ASN A 85 12.49 -11.93 7.89
C ASN A 85 12.07 -12.76 9.12
N ALA A 86 10.78 -13.07 9.25
CA ALA A 86 10.24 -13.82 10.40
C ALA A 86 10.63 -13.21 11.76
N ILE A 87 10.67 -11.87 11.88
CA ILE A 87 11.10 -11.21 13.12
C ILE A 87 10.10 -11.41 14.27
N GLY A 88 8.83 -11.73 13.96
CA GLY A 88 7.77 -12.00 14.94
C GLY A 88 7.45 -10.82 15.86
N ASP A 89 6.68 -11.08 16.91
CA ASP A 89 6.27 -10.07 17.89
C ASP A 89 7.45 -9.53 18.69
N ALA A 90 8.42 -10.39 19.02
CA ALA A 90 9.65 -9.97 19.70
C ALA A 90 10.45 -8.98 18.85
N GLY A 91 10.57 -9.22 17.54
CA GLY A 91 11.21 -8.29 16.62
C GLY A 91 10.42 -6.98 16.45
N ALA A 92 9.09 -7.04 16.40
CA ALA A 92 8.24 -5.84 16.36
C ALA A 92 8.41 -4.98 17.63
N ARG A 93 8.50 -5.61 18.81
CA ARG A 93 8.83 -4.92 20.06
C ARG A 93 10.22 -4.28 20.01
N ALA A 94 11.23 -4.98 19.51
CA ALA A 94 12.56 -4.41 19.32
C ALA A 94 12.54 -3.20 18.37
N VAL A 95 11.68 -3.21 17.34
CA VAL A 95 11.50 -2.04 16.46
C VAL A 95 10.95 -0.88 17.27
N GLY A 96 9.85 -1.10 18.01
CA GLY A 96 9.25 -0.06 18.83
C GLY A 96 10.22 0.51 19.89
N ASP A 97 10.98 -0.34 20.57
CA ASP A 97 11.92 0.10 21.60
C ASP A 97 13.09 0.92 21.02
N ALA A 98 13.52 0.63 19.79
CA ALA A 98 14.53 1.44 19.11
C ALA A 98 14.02 2.84 18.69
N LEU A 99 12.71 3.06 18.68
CA LEU A 99 12.10 4.38 18.42
C LEU A 99 11.95 5.24 19.69
N ALA A 100 12.33 4.73 20.87
CA ALA A 100 12.13 5.44 22.14
C ALA A 100 12.99 6.71 22.26
N ASP A 101 14.18 6.71 21.65
CA ASP A 101 15.09 7.84 21.60
C ASP A 101 14.94 8.62 20.27
N ALA A 102 15.59 9.78 20.18
CA ALA A 102 15.66 10.52 18.92
C ALA A 102 16.26 9.65 17.80
N HIS A 103 15.54 9.52 16.68
CA HIS A 103 15.92 8.69 15.55
C HIS A 103 15.66 9.39 14.20
N GLY A 104 16.34 8.93 13.14
CA GLY A 104 16.17 9.44 11.76
C GLY A 104 15.12 8.70 10.92
N LEU A 105 14.53 7.63 11.47
CA LEU A 105 13.68 6.69 10.72
C LEU A 105 12.34 7.29 10.30
N ARG A 106 12.10 7.35 8.98
CA ARG A 106 10.86 7.84 8.36
C ARG A 106 9.97 6.72 7.82
N THR A 107 10.54 5.55 7.52
CA THR A 107 9.79 4.41 6.96
C THR A 107 10.16 3.11 7.64
N LEU A 108 9.14 2.37 8.05
CA LEU A 108 9.26 1.02 8.60
C LEU A 108 8.54 0.06 7.66
N TYR A 109 9.31 -0.71 6.90
CA TYR A 109 8.77 -1.76 6.02
C TYR A 109 8.93 -3.13 6.67
N LEU A 110 7.85 -3.59 7.31
CA LEU A 110 7.80 -4.79 8.15
C LEU A 110 6.92 -5.89 7.55
N GLY A 111 6.69 -5.86 6.24
CA GLY A 111 5.79 -6.80 5.56
C GLY A 111 6.25 -8.26 5.67
N CYS A 112 5.30 -9.18 5.88
CA CYS A 112 5.53 -10.62 5.96
C CYS A 112 6.58 -11.03 7.01
N ASN A 113 6.31 -10.74 8.27
CA ASN A 113 7.23 -10.99 9.37
C ASN A 113 6.65 -11.85 10.50
N ARG A 114 5.44 -12.39 10.32
CA ARG A 114 4.70 -13.12 11.36
C ARG A 114 4.40 -12.25 12.59
N ILE A 115 4.21 -10.94 12.39
CA ILE A 115 3.85 -10.00 13.47
C ILE A 115 2.35 -10.17 13.75
N GLY A 116 2.02 -10.68 14.92
CA GLY A 116 0.67 -10.82 15.44
C GLY A 116 0.14 -9.54 16.09
N PRO A 117 -1.07 -9.61 16.67
CA PRO A 117 -1.70 -8.46 17.34
C PRO A 117 -0.86 -7.92 18.50
N ASP A 118 -0.14 -8.77 19.24
CA ASP A 118 0.67 -8.35 20.39
C ASP A 118 1.91 -7.57 19.96
N GLY A 119 2.59 -8.00 18.90
CA GLY A 119 3.69 -7.26 18.30
C GLY A 119 3.24 -5.92 17.71
N VAL A 120 2.05 -5.89 17.09
CA VAL A 120 1.44 -4.64 16.60
C VAL A 120 1.11 -3.71 17.76
N ALA A 121 0.57 -4.21 18.87
CA ALA A 121 0.29 -3.40 20.05
C ALA A 121 1.57 -2.76 20.62
N ALA A 122 2.64 -3.55 20.79
CA ALA A 122 3.93 -3.04 21.25
C ALA A 122 4.51 -1.95 20.32
N LEU A 123 4.39 -2.14 19.00
CA LEU A 123 4.81 -1.14 18.02
C LEU A 123 3.94 0.12 18.09
N ALA A 124 2.61 -0.05 18.21
CA ALA A 124 1.63 1.02 18.26
C ALA A 124 1.83 1.93 19.48
N ASP A 125 2.14 1.36 20.64
CA ASP A 125 2.41 2.12 21.87
C ASP A 125 3.57 3.11 21.70
N ARG A 126 4.61 2.69 20.97
CA ARG A 126 5.82 3.49 20.71
C ARG A 126 5.63 4.49 19.58
N LEU A 127 4.86 4.14 18.56
CA LEU A 127 4.53 5.06 17.47
C LEU A 127 3.51 6.13 17.88
N GLY A 128 2.70 5.91 18.91
CA GLY A 128 1.71 6.90 19.40
C GLY A 128 2.28 8.31 19.60
N PRO A 129 3.37 8.48 20.36
CA PRO A 129 4.03 9.78 20.54
C PRO A 129 5.08 10.12 19.47
N ASP A 130 5.42 9.20 18.56
CA ASP A 130 6.48 9.45 17.58
C ASP A 130 6.08 10.52 16.54
N GLY A 131 6.98 11.49 16.32
CA GLY A 131 6.82 12.58 15.35
C GLY A 131 7.56 12.36 14.04
N THR A 132 8.31 11.26 13.90
CA THR A 132 9.29 11.10 12.81
C THR A 132 8.82 10.14 11.73
N VAL A 133 8.29 8.97 12.09
CA VAL A 133 7.84 7.94 11.16
C VAL A 133 6.64 8.45 10.34
N ARG A 134 6.78 8.37 9.02
CA ARG A 134 5.78 8.83 8.04
C ARG A 134 5.07 7.67 7.36
N ALA A 135 5.68 6.50 7.31
CA ALA A 135 5.12 5.33 6.63
C ALA A 135 5.38 4.02 7.37
N LEU A 136 4.30 3.29 7.64
CA LEU A 136 4.31 1.98 8.28
C LEU A 136 3.70 0.94 7.34
N TRP A 137 4.45 -0.12 7.07
CA TRP A 137 4.01 -1.19 6.17
C TRP A 137 3.97 -2.54 6.88
N LEU A 138 2.76 -3.07 7.09
CA LEU A 138 2.53 -4.31 7.82
C LEU A 138 1.94 -5.42 6.94
N LYS A 139 1.90 -5.25 5.61
CA LYS A 139 1.30 -6.24 4.71
C LYS A 139 1.70 -7.68 5.02
N ARG A 140 0.77 -8.61 4.87
CA ARG A 140 1.02 -10.05 5.03
C ARG A 140 1.49 -10.45 6.44
N ASN A 141 1.07 -9.71 7.47
CA ASN A 141 1.22 -10.08 8.88
C ASN A 141 -0.14 -10.39 9.50
N PRO A 142 -0.26 -11.34 10.44
CA PRO A 142 -1.52 -11.66 11.12
C PRO A 142 -1.93 -10.60 12.15
N VAL A 143 -2.14 -9.36 11.70
CA VAL A 143 -2.55 -8.21 12.53
C VAL A 143 -3.93 -8.44 13.13
N GLY A 144 -4.90 -8.87 12.30
CA GLY A 144 -6.28 -9.06 12.69
C GLY A 144 -6.98 -7.81 13.24
N ASP A 145 -8.21 -7.97 13.71
CA ASP A 145 -8.99 -6.86 14.28
C ASP A 145 -8.41 -6.33 15.60
N ALA A 146 -7.77 -7.19 16.39
CA ALA A 146 -7.12 -6.80 17.64
C ALA A 146 -5.91 -5.87 17.39
N GLY A 147 -5.05 -6.21 16.42
CA GLY A 147 -3.95 -5.34 16.02
C GLY A 147 -4.46 -4.05 15.37
N ALA A 148 -5.53 -4.12 14.57
CA ALA A 148 -6.15 -2.93 13.98
C ALA A 148 -6.72 -1.96 15.02
N ARG A 149 -7.32 -2.47 16.11
CA ARG A 149 -7.74 -1.64 17.26
C ARG A 149 -6.55 -0.93 17.92
N SER A 150 -5.43 -1.64 18.09
CA SER A 150 -4.20 -1.05 18.64
C SER A 150 -3.65 0.05 17.74
N LEU A 151 -3.64 -0.17 16.42
CA LEU A 151 -3.29 0.86 15.44
C LEU A 151 -4.26 2.05 15.47
N GLY A 152 -5.56 1.81 15.62
CA GLY A 152 -6.56 2.86 15.79
C GLY A 152 -6.27 3.72 17.03
N ALA A 153 -5.98 3.11 18.17
CA ALA A 153 -5.60 3.85 19.38
C ALA A 153 -4.33 4.68 19.20
N MET A 154 -3.32 4.14 18.50
CA MET A 154 -2.11 4.88 18.12
C MET A 154 -2.41 6.07 17.21
N LEU A 155 -3.24 5.88 16.17
CA LEU A 155 -3.57 6.92 15.19
C LEU A 155 -4.34 8.11 15.77
N ARG A 156 -5.03 7.95 16.91
CA ARG A 156 -5.65 9.08 17.63
C ARG A 156 -4.62 10.05 18.22
N ARG A 157 -3.41 9.57 18.51
CA ARG A 157 -2.32 10.32 19.15
C ARG A 157 -1.26 10.74 18.14
N ASN A 158 -0.99 9.88 17.16
CA ASN A 158 0.03 10.11 16.15
C ASN A 158 -0.54 10.95 14.99
N THR A 159 0.05 12.11 14.73
CA THR A 159 -0.29 12.99 13.58
C THR A 159 0.79 12.99 12.49
N ALA A 160 1.95 12.36 12.72
CA ALA A 160 3.05 12.32 11.77
C ALA A 160 2.88 11.27 10.64
N LEU A 161 2.23 10.14 10.95
CA LEU A 161 2.05 9.03 10.02
C LEU A 161 1.10 9.44 8.89
N ARG A 162 1.53 9.24 7.64
CA ARG A 162 0.73 9.54 6.45
C ARG A 162 0.42 8.31 5.59
N THR A 163 1.14 7.21 5.83
CA THR A 163 0.96 5.94 5.10
C THR A 163 0.78 4.78 6.06
N LEU A 164 -0.27 4.00 5.85
CA LEU A 164 -0.49 2.74 6.53
C LEU A 164 -0.85 1.65 5.52
N ASP A 165 -0.07 0.56 5.51
CA ASP A 165 -0.38 -0.63 4.74
C ASP A 165 -0.78 -1.79 5.65
N LEU A 166 -2.01 -2.28 5.44
CA LEU A 166 -2.64 -3.44 6.08
C LEU A 166 -3.12 -4.47 5.03
N VAL A 167 -2.42 -4.58 3.91
CA VAL A 167 -2.74 -5.53 2.84
C VAL A 167 -2.59 -6.96 3.33
N ASN A 168 -3.65 -7.76 3.19
CA ASN A 168 -3.71 -9.18 3.59
C ASN A 168 -3.21 -9.39 5.02
N THR A 169 -3.87 -8.71 5.97
CA THR A 169 -3.52 -8.75 7.39
C THR A 169 -4.57 -9.42 8.26
N GLY A 170 -5.63 -9.96 7.65
CA GLY A 170 -6.76 -10.58 8.36
C GLY A 170 -7.70 -9.55 8.99
N LEU A 171 -7.66 -8.29 8.51
CA LEU A 171 -8.56 -7.23 8.93
C LEU A 171 -10.01 -7.55 8.52
N GLY A 172 -10.92 -7.59 9.50
CA GLY A 172 -12.36 -7.71 9.33
C GLY A 172 -13.09 -6.37 9.47
N LEU A 173 -14.41 -6.42 9.56
CA LEU A 173 -15.25 -5.22 9.72
C LEU A 173 -15.00 -4.51 11.05
N ASP A 174 -14.77 -5.24 12.13
CA ASP A 174 -14.56 -4.66 13.46
C ASP A 174 -13.25 -3.86 13.52
N GLY A 175 -12.18 -4.40 12.93
CA GLY A 175 -10.91 -3.70 12.80
C GLY A 175 -11.03 -2.49 11.87
N LEU A 176 -11.74 -2.64 10.73
CA LEU A 176 -11.97 -1.53 9.81
C LEU A 176 -12.76 -0.38 10.47
N ARG A 177 -13.77 -0.71 11.28
CA ARG A 177 -14.55 0.25 12.06
C ARG A 177 -13.69 0.94 13.11
N ALA A 178 -12.84 0.21 13.83
CA ALA A 178 -11.92 0.81 14.80
C ALA A 178 -10.93 1.80 14.15
N LEU A 179 -10.44 1.49 12.94
CA LEU A 179 -9.61 2.41 12.17
C LEU A 179 -10.39 3.66 11.74
N LEU A 180 -11.62 3.50 11.25
CA LEU A 180 -12.48 4.63 10.87
C LEU A 180 -12.75 5.54 12.07
N ASP A 181 -13.14 4.98 13.21
CA ASP A 181 -13.44 5.73 14.44
C ASP A 181 -12.23 6.54 14.91
N ALA A 182 -11.01 6.02 14.70
CA ALA A 182 -9.77 6.71 15.02
C ALA A 182 -9.44 7.82 14.02
N LEU A 183 -9.53 7.52 12.72
CA LEU A 183 -9.14 8.44 11.66
C LEU A 183 -10.11 9.63 11.52
N THR A 184 -11.38 9.46 11.88
CA THR A 184 -12.40 10.53 11.82
C THR A 184 -12.15 11.65 12.83
N VAL A 185 -11.51 11.36 13.96
CA VAL A 185 -11.19 12.36 15.00
C VAL A 185 -9.73 12.80 14.97
N ARG A 186 -8.96 12.31 14.00
CA ARG A 186 -7.54 12.60 13.88
C ARG A 186 -7.33 14.00 13.31
N GLU A 187 -6.52 14.82 13.96
CA GLU A 187 -6.26 16.21 13.54
C GLU A 187 -5.66 16.31 12.13
N ALA A 188 -4.73 15.41 11.79
CA ALA A 188 -4.11 15.32 10.49
C ALA A 188 -4.62 14.06 9.75
N PRO A 189 -5.34 14.20 8.62
CA PRO A 189 -5.83 13.06 7.86
C PRO A 189 -4.71 12.10 7.44
N LEU A 190 -4.98 10.81 7.50
CA LEU A 190 -4.08 9.82 6.92
C LEU A 190 -4.18 9.90 5.39
N GLU A 191 -3.07 10.14 4.71
CA GLU A 191 -3.10 10.34 3.25
C GLU A 191 -3.35 9.04 2.49
N ARG A 192 -2.65 7.96 2.87
CA ARG A 192 -2.54 6.72 2.10
C ARG A 192 -2.85 5.50 2.95
N LEU A 193 -3.88 4.75 2.56
CA LEU A 193 -4.34 3.56 3.26
C LEU A 193 -4.49 2.38 2.30
N PHE A 194 -3.75 1.30 2.58
CA PHE A 194 -3.79 0.07 1.79
C PHE A 194 -4.48 -1.04 2.58
N LEU A 195 -5.60 -1.56 2.07
CA LEU A 195 -6.48 -2.55 2.70
C LEU A 195 -6.76 -3.75 1.78
N GLY A 196 -5.96 -3.93 0.73
CA GLY A 196 -6.17 -4.99 -0.24
C GLY A 196 -6.07 -6.40 0.36
N GLY A 197 -6.75 -7.38 -0.22
CA GLY A 197 -6.53 -8.79 0.15
C GLY A 197 -7.01 -9.20 1.54
N ASN A 198 -7.94 -8.46 2.14
CA ASN A 198 -8.51 -8.76 3.46
C ASN A 198 -9.85 -9.51 3.39
N GLY A 199 -10.42 -9.67 2.19
CA GLY A 199 -11.71 -10.32 2.01
C GLY A 199 -12.91 -9.42 2.29
N LEU A 200 -12.72 -8.10 2.23
CA LEU A 200 -13.79 -7.12 2.45
C LEU A 200 -14.85 -7.25 1.35
N ALA A 201 -16.11 -7.40 1.71
CA ALA A 201 -17.22 -7.53 0.77
C ALA A 201 -18.04 -6.23 0.69
N ALA A 202 -19.18 -6.28 0.00
CA ALA A 202 -20.05 -5.12 -0.19
C ALA A 202 -20.54 -4.47 1.13
N ASP A 203 -20.63 -5.24 2.21
CA ASP A 203 -20.96 -4.78 3.57
C ASP A 203 -19.89 -3.87 4.20
N ALA A 204 -18.64 -3.97 3.76
CA ALA A 204 -17.56 -3.06 4.16
C ALA A 204 -17.62 -1.70 3.44
N ALA A 205 -18.34 -1.61 2.32
CA ALA A 205 -18.31 -0.42 1.46
C ALA A 205 -18.74 0.88 2.16
N PRO A 206 -19.75 0.90 3.06
CA PRO A 206 -20.08 2.11 3.83
C PRO A 206 -18.93 2.60 4.71
N LEU A 207 -18.15 1.68 5.32
CA LEU A 207 -16.99 2.04 6.13
C LEU A 207 -15.85 2.58 5.25
N LEU A 208 -15.60 1.95 4.10
CA LEU A 208 -14.62 2.41 3.12
C LEU A 208 -14.98 3.81 2.57
N ALA A 209 -16.27 4.03 2.31
CA ALA A 209 -16.81 5.32 1.87
C ALA A 209 -16.60 6.39 2.95
N ALA A 210 -16.84 6.07 4.23
CA ALA A 210 -16.61 6.97 5.35
C ALA A 210 -15.12 7.28 5.55
N LEU A 211 -14.20 6.37 5.26
CA LEU A 211 -12.75 6.67 5.29
C LEU A 211 -12.38 7.78 4.31
N VAL A 212 -12.99 7.79 3.12
CA VAL A 212 -12.78 8.84 2.12
C VAL A 212 -13.50 10.12 2.52
N ARG A 213 -14.80 10.04 2.80
CA ARG A 213 -15.67 11.20 3.04
C ARG A 213 -15.38 11.88 4.38
N ASP A 214 -15.38 11.11 5.46
CA ASP A 214 -15.41 11.63 6.82
C ASP A 214 -14.00 11.73 7.42
N ALA A 215 -13.15 10.71 7.20
CA ALA A 215 -11.77 10.73 7.68
C ALA A 215 -10.76 11.41 6.74
N GLY A 216 -11.18 11.78 5.53
CA GLY A 216 -10.36 12.54 4.57
C GLY A 216 -9.20 11.77 3.94
N VAL A 217 -9.26 10.43 3.90
CA VAL A 217 -8.25 9.61 3.23
C VAL A 217 -8.24 9.91 1.73
N ARG A 218 -7.09 10.38 1.22
CA ARG A 218 -6.97 10.80 -0.19
C ARG A 218 -6.57 9.69 -1.13
N GLU A 219 -5.90 8.65 -0.64
CA GLU A 219 -5.52 7.49 -1.44
C GLU A 219 -5.94 6.21 -0.74
N LEU A 220 -6.98 5.57 -1.28
CA LEU A 220 -7.54 4.33 -0.74
C LEU A 220 -7.32 3.19 -1.72
N TYR A 221 -6.52 2.20 -1.31
CA TYR A 221 -6.20 1.03 -2.10
C TYR A 221 -6.81 -0.22 -1.47
N VAL A 222 -7.85 -0.77 -2.08
CA VAL A 222 -8.58 -1.97 -1.65
C VAL A 222 -8.56 -3.10 -2.70
N PRO A 223 -7.45 -3.36 -3.42
CA PRO A 223 -7.44 -4.40 -4.46
C PRO A 223 -7.56 -5.81 -3.86
N ALA A 224 -8.01 -6.78 -4.65
CA ALA A 224 -8.15 -8.18 -4.26
C ALA A 224 -9.12 -8.36 -3.06
N ASN A 225 -10.28 -7.71 -3.12
CA ASN A 225 -11.39 -7.86 -2.16
C ASN A 225 -12.66 -8.29 -2.93
N HIS A 226 -13.86 -8.16 -2.35
CA HIS A 226 -15.12 -8.68 -2.91
C HIS A 226 -16.24 -7.62 -2.94
N LEU A 227 -15.90 -6.36 -3.26
CA LEU A 227 -16.84 -5.24 -3.17
C LEU A 227 -18.01 -5.35 -4.17
N GLY A 228 -17.75 -5.88 -5.37
CA GLY A 228 -18.73 -5.94 -6.46
C GLY A 228 -19.23 -4.57 -6.94
N ASP A 229 -20.23 -4.59 -7.81
CA ASP A 229 -20.86 -3.37 -8.33
C ASP A 229 -21.52 -2.52 -7.24
N ALA A 230 -22.18 -3.16 -6.27
CA ALA A 230 -22.84 -2.47 -5.15
C ALA A 230 -21.83 -1.72 -4.28
N GLY A 231 -20.71 -2.35 -3.92
CA GLY A 231 -19.67 -1.69 -3.14
C GLY A 231 -18.97 -0.57 -3.91
N ALA A 232 -18.76 -0.74 -5.22
CA ALA A 232 -18.23 0.31 -6.08
C ALA A 232 -19.15 1.54 -6.14
N ALA A 233 -20.47 1.33 -6.22
CA ALA A 233 -21.45 2.42 -6.20
C ALA A 233 -21.48 3.18 -4.87
N VAL A 234 -21.39 2.47 -3.73
CA VAL A 234 -21.29 3.10 -2.40
C VAL A 234 -20.01 3.93 -2.27
N LEU A 235 -18.88 3.41 -2.74
CA LEU A 235 -17.61 4.17 -2.75
C LEU A 235 -17.67 5.39 -3.65
N ALA A 236 -18.31 5.29 -4.82
CA ALA A 236 -18.50 6.42 -5.71
C ALA A 236 -19.24 7.57 -5.01
N GLY A 237 -20.28 7.26 -4.21
CA GLY A 237 -21.02 8.26 -3.43
C GLY A 237 -20.23 8.99 -2.34
N ALA A 238 -18.99 8.58 -2.04
CA ALA A 238 -18.10 9.28 -1.10
C ALA A 238 -17.11 10.24 -1.78
N VAL A 239 -17.01 10.19 -3.10
CA VAL A 239 -16.08 11.01 -3.88
C VAL A 239 -16.69 12.40 -4.09
N ALA A 240 -15.89 13.44 -3.83
CA ALA A 240 -16.29 14.84 -4.01
C ALA A 240 -15.29 15.56 -4.92
N ALA A 241 -15.80 16.38 -5.85
CA ALA A 241 -15.00 17.05 -6.88
C ALA A 241 -14.00 18.08 -6.30
N ASP A 242 -14.34 18.72 -5.18
CA ASP A 242 -13.48 19.68 -4.48
C ASP A 242 -12.32 19.04 -3.71
N ARG A 243 -12.38 17.71 -3.51
CA ARG A 243 -11.32 16.95 -2.84
C ARG A 243 -10.98 15.67 -3.63
N PRO A 244 -10.21 15.80 -4.74
CA PRO A 244 -9.88 14.66 -5.57
C PRO A 244 -9.13 13.55 -4.82
N VAL A 245 -9.47 12.30 -5.14
CA VAL A 245 -8.91 11.10 -4.50
C VAL A 245 -8.35 10.09 -5.49
N ARG A 246 -7.55 9.14 -4.97
CA ARG A 246 -6.97 8.02 -5.71
C ARG A 246 -7.58 6.72 -5.20
N LEU A 247 -8.23 5.97 -6.09
CA LEU A 247 -8.87 4.71 -5.75
C LEU A 247 -8.21 3.54 -6.46
N GLY A 248 -7.76 2.56 -5.67
CA GLY A 248 -7.28 1.27 -6.14
C GLY A 248 -8.31 0.17 -5.87
N LEU A 249 -9.02 -0.26 -6.91
CA LEU A 249 -10.17 -1.17 -6.84
C LEU A 249 -9.95 -2.46 -7.66
N GLY A 250 -8.72 -2.75 -8.06
CA GLY A 250 -8.38 -3.93 -8.86
C GLY A 250 -8.81 -5.26 -8.23
N GLY A 251 -9.44 -6.15 -8.99
CA GLY A 251 -9.84 -7.48 -8.51
C GLY A 251 -10.85 -7.44 -7.36
N ASN A 252 -12.02 -6.86 -7.61
CA ASN A 252 -13.13 -6.71 -6.66
C ASN A 252 -14.46 -7.31 -7.16
N GLY A 253 -14.47 -7.97 -8.31
CA GLY A 253 -15.72 -8.42 -8.94
C GLY A 253 -16.56 -7.27 -9.48
N ILE A 254 -15.93 -6.12 -9.78
CA ILE A 254 -16.62 -4.95 -10.35
C ILE A 254 -16.90 -5.21 -11.83
N GLY A 255 -18.17 -5.22 -12.19
CA GLY A 255 -18.68 -5.34 -13.53
C GLY A 255 -18.99 -3.99 -14.17
N PRO A 256 -19.77 -3.99 -15.27
CA PRO A 256 -20.08 -2.76 -16.00
C PRO A 256 -20.87 -1.73 -15.17
N SER A 257 -21.75 -2.15 -14.26
CA SER A 257 -22.60 -1.22 -13.50
C SER A 257 -21.79 -0.45 -12.46
N GLY A 258 -20.84 -1.11 -11.77
CA GLY A 258 -19.93 -0.45 -10.84
C GLY A 258 -18.96 0.49 -11.57
N ALA A 259 -18.49 0.11 -12.76
CA ALA A 259 -17.68 0.99 -13.61
C ALA A 259 -18.45 2.26 -14.05
N VAL A 260 -19.75 2.13 -14.37
CA VAL A 260 -20.63 3.26 -14.67
C VAL A 260 -20.79 4.18 -13.45
N ALA A 261 -20.98 3.62 -12.26
CA ALA A 261 -21.08 4.41 -11.03
C ALA A 261 -19.80 5.22 -10.76
N LEU A 262 -18.63 4.59 -10.95
CA LEU A 262 -17.33 5.25 -10.80
C LEU A 262 -17.07 6.31 -11.88
N ALA A 263 -17.54 6.09 -13.11
CA ALA A 263 -17.48 7.09 -14.17
C ALA A 263 -18.30 8.35 -13.82
N GLY A 264 -19.41 8.19 -13.10
CA GLY A 264 -20.25 9.31 -12.65
C GLY A 264 -19.59 10.27 -11.65
N VAL A 265 -18.42 9.91 -11.10
CA VAL A 265 -17.65 10.72 -10.14
C VAL A 265 -16.21 10.95 -10.57
N LEU A 266 -15.93 10.83 -11.87
CA LEU A 266 -14.58 10.94 -12.42
C LEU A 266 -13.96 12.33 -12.23
N ASP A 267 -14.79 13.36 -12.06
CA ASP A 267 -14.42 14.73 -11.74
C ASP A 267 -13.81 14.88 -10.32
N GLY A 268 -14.02 13.91 -9.44
CA GLY A 268 -13.35 13.80 -8.13
C GLY A 268 -12.25 12.73 -8.07
N LEU A 269 -11.79 12.17 -9.19
CA LEU A 269 -10.77 11.12 -9.21
C LEU A 269 -9.49 11.55 -9.92
N GLU A 270 -8.35 11.42 -9.24
CA GLU A 270 -7.02 11.54 -9.86
C GLU A 270 -6.48 10.21 -10.35
N THR A 271 -6.88 9.11 -9.72
CA THR A 271 -6.47 7.76 -10.10
C THR A 271 -7.64 6.81 -9.91
N LEU A 272 -7.88 6.01 -10.93
CA LEU A 272 -8.79 4.88 -10.88
C LEU A 272 -8.07 3.64 -11.39
N ASP A 273 -7.77 2.72 -10.48
CA ASP A 273 -7.18 1.43 -10.81
C ASP A 273 -8.21 0.31 -10.67
N LEU A 274 -8.68 -0.21 -11.81
CA LEU A 274 -9.59 -1.34 -11.89
C LEU A 274 -8.88 -2.61 -12.36
N GLY A 275 -7.57 -2.55 -12.60
CA GLY A 275 -6.82 -3.62 -13.23
C GLY A 275 -6.57 -4.79 -12.30
N ARG A 276 -6.21 -5.93 -12.89
CA ARG A 276 -5.88 -7.13 -12.12
C ARG A 276 -4.64 -6.94 -11.25
N PRO A 277 -4.75 -7.06 -9.90
CA PRO A 277 -3.59 -7.04 -9.03
C PRO A 277 -2.84 -8.38 -9.09
N ALA A 278 -1.53 -8.37 -8.79
CA ALA A 278 -0.72 -9.59 -8.78
C ALA A 278 -1.21 -10.62 -7.74
N SER A 279 -1.85 -10.16 -6.66
CA SER A 279 -2.37 -10.99 -5.57
C SER A 279 -3.69 -11.69 -5.89
N GLU A 280 -4.39 -11.32 -6.98
CA GLU A 280 -5.77 -11.77 -7.28
C GLU A 280 -5.91 -13.30 -7.21
N ARG A 281 -5.04 -14.04 -7.93
CA ARG A 281 -5.09 -15.51 -7.98
C ARG A 281 -4.73 -16.14 -6.64
N ALA A 282 -3.72 -15.62 -5.96
CA ALA A 282 -3.23 -16.19 -4.69
C ALA A 282 -4.22 -16.00 -3.54
N LEU A 283 -5.05 -14.96 -3.61
CA LEU A 283 -6.06 -14.61 -2.61
C LEU A 283 -7.48 -15.03 -3.02
N GLY A 284 -7.66 -15.61 -4.21
CA GLY A 284 -8.99 -16.00 -4.70
C GLY A 284 -9.93 -14.83 -4.94
N ALA A 285 -9.39 -13.64 -5.22
CA ALA A 285 -10.20 -12.45 -5.44
C ALA A 285 -10.89 -12.50 -6.83
N PRO A 286 -12.16 -12.06 -6.93
CA PRO A 286 -12.88 -12.04 -8.20
C PRO A 286 -12.29 -10.98 -9.14
N PRO A 287 -12.10 -11.30 -10.44
CA PRO A 287 -11.62 -10.32 -11.40
C PRO A 287 -12.65 -9.23 -11.62
N ASN A 288 -12.19 -8.02 -11.93
CA ASN A 288 -13.08 -6.98 -12.46
C ASN A 288 -13.39 -7.32 -13.93
N THR A 289 -14.66 -7.19 -14.33
CA THR A 289 -15.17 -7.51 -15.67
C THR A 289 -15.98 -6.35 -16.24
N THR A 290 -15.47 -5.13 -16.08
CA THR A 290 -16.14 -3.87 -16.49
C THR A 290 -16.49 -3.83 -17.98
N GLY A 291 -15.68 -4.50 -18.82
CA GLY A 291 -15.92 -4.66 -20.25
C GLY A 291 -15.95 -3.36 -21.05
N ASP A 292 -16.31 -3.47 -22.33
CA ASP A 292 -16.41 -2.32 -23.25
C ASP A 292 -17.47 -1.30 -22.78
N ARG A 293 -18.56 -1.76 -22.12
CA ARG A 293 -19.59 -0.87 -21.56
C ARG A 293 -19.04 0.03 -20.46
N GLY A 294 -18.28 -0.54 -19.51
CA GLY A 294 -17.63 0.24 -18.46
C GLY A 294 -16.58 1.21 -19.04
N ALA A 295 -15.79 0.76 -20.02
CA ALA A 295 -14.83 1.62 -20.71
C ALA A 295 -15.50 2.79 -21.46
N ALA A 296 -16.66 2.56 -22.08
CA ALA A 296 -17.42 3.62 -22.74
C ALA A 296 -17.91 4.67 -21.75
N ALA A 297 -18.48 4.25 -20.61
CA ALA A 297 -18.92 5.18 -19.57
C ALA A 297 -17.75 6.03 -19.02
N LEU A 298 -16.62 5.39 -18.72
CA LEU A 298 -15.40 6.09 -18.31
C LEU A 298 -14.92 7.07 -19.37
N ALA A 299 -14.94 6.67 -20.64
CA ALA A 299 -14.51 7.52 -21.76
C ALA A 299 -15.37 8.78 -21.89
N GLU A 300 -16.70 8.68 -21.74
CA GLU A 300 -17.60 9.83 -21.79
C GLU A 300 -17.35 10.84 -20.66
N ALA A 301 -16.91 10.36 -19.49
CA ALA A 301 -16.59 11.19 -18.33
C ALA A 301 -15.15 11.75 -18.32
N LEU A 302 -14.27 11.32 -19.25
CA LEU A 302 -12.87 11.75 -19.29
C LEU A 302 -12.68 13.26 -19.56
N PRO A 303 -13.38 13.89 -20.52
CA PRO A 303 -13.18 15.30 -20.84
C PRO A 303 -13.42 16.18 -19.61
N GLY A 304 -12.44 17.03 -19.28
CA GLY A 304 -12.52 17.92 -18.11
C GLY A 304 -12.20 17.28 -16.75
N SER A 305 -12.11 15.94 -16.67
CA SER A 305 -11.76 15.25 -15.42
C SER A 305 -10.32 15.54 -14.96
N PRO A 306 -10.04 15.51 -13.63
CA PRO A 306 -8.68 15.61 -13.10
C PRO A 306 -7.90 14.29 -13.22
N LEU A 307 -8.46 13.25 -13.85
CA LEU A 307 -7.90 11.91 -13.88
C LEU A 307 -6.53 11.88 -14.57
N ARG A 308 -5.53 11.39 -13.84
CA ARG A 308 -4.15 11.21 -14.31
C ARG A 308 -3.84 9.76 -14.62
N ARG A 309 -4.43 8.81 -13.90
CA ARG A 309 -4.17 7.38 -14.08
C ARG A 309 -5.45 6.57 -14.19
N LEU A 310 -5.58 5.86 -15.31
CA LEU A 310 -6.67 4.92 -15.56
C LEU A 310 -6.09 3.52 -15.85
N GLU A 311 -6.32 2.56 -14.97
CA GLU A 311 -5.82 1.19 -15.15
C GLU A 311 -6.98 0.23 -15.43
N LEU A 312 -6.97 -0.39 -16.62
CA LEU A 312 -8.01 -1.28 -17.14
C LEU A 312 -7.44 -2.64 -17.59
N ARG A 313 -6.19 -2.99 -17.24
CA ARG A 313 -5.62 -4.30 -17.59
C ARG A 313 -6.45 -5.44 -16.99
N HIS A 314 -6.82 -6.39 -17.84
CA HIS A 314 -7.59 -7.58 -17.47
C HIS A 314 -9.00 -7.30 -16.94
N THR A 315 -9.65 -6.23 -17.40
CA THR A 315 -11.03 -5.86 -17.03
C THR A 315 -12.10 -6.32 -18.03
N GLY A 316 -11.73 -7.13 -19.02
CA GLY A 316 -12.60 -7.51 -20.14
C GLY A 316 -12.75 -6.44 -21.23
N VAL A 317 -12.02 -5.32 -21.14
CA VAL A 317 -11.97 -4.29 -22.19
C VAL A 317 -11.29 -4.83 -23.45
N THR A 318 -11.99 -4.74 -24.57
CA THR A 318 -11.52 -5.18 -25.89
C THR A 318 -10.93 -4.01 -26.68
N GLY A 319 -10.51 -4.26 -27.93
CA GLY A 319 -10.11 -3.21 -28.84
C GLY A 319 -11.21 -2.16 -29.11
N ARG A 320 -12.50 -2.50 -28.99
CA ARG A 320 -13.60 -1.54 -29.17
C ARG A 320 -13.70 -0.57 -28.00
N GLY A 321 -13.72 -1.06 -26.77
CA GLY A 321 -13.70 -0.22 -25.57
C GLY A 321 -12.45 0.66 -25.51
N ALA A 322 -11.28 0.10 -25.83
CA ALA A 322 -10.04 0.87 -25.85
C ALA A 322 -10.03 2.01 -26.90
N LYS A 323 -10.63 1.78 -28.08
CA LYS A 323 -10.82 2.84 -29.09
C LYS A 323 -11.78 3.94 -28.61
N THR A 324 -12.81 3.58 -27.85
CA THR A 324 -13.75 4.54 -27.27
C THR A 324 -13.05 5.46 -26.27
N VAL A 325 -12.22 4.89 -25.39
CA VAL A 325 -11.35 5.67 -24.49
C VAL A 325 -10.42 6.57 -25.28
N LEU A 326 -9.68 6.02 -26.25
CA LEU A 326 -8.76 6.78 -27.10
C LEU A 326 -9.41 7.98 -27.79
N ALA A 327 -10.66 7.84 -28.27
CA ALA A 327 -11.41 8.91 -28.94
C ALA A 327 -11.74 10.10 -28.02
N ARG A 328 -11.64 9.93 -26.69
CA ARG A 328 -11.97 10.96 -25.68
C ARG A 328 -10.73 11.47 -24.92
N MET A 329 -9.52 11.08 -25.33
CA MET A 329 -8.28 11.44 -24.63
C MET A 329 -7.77 12.86 -24.93
N ASP A 330 -8.31 13.52 -25.94
CA ASP A 330 -7.85 14.85 -26.34
C ASP A 330 -8.12 15.86 -25.21
N ALA A 331 -7.11 16.70 -24.91
CA ALA A 331 -7.12 17.66 -23.80
C ALA A 331 -7.30 17.07 -22.37
N THR A 332 -7.08 15.77 -22.17
CA THR A 332 -7.09 15.17 -20.81
C THR A 332 -5.81 15.43 -20.02
N ARG A 333 -5.83 15.08 -18.72
CA ARG A 333 -4.66 15.10 -17.81
C ARG A 333 -3.99 13.73 -17.67
N LEU A 334 -4.39 12.74 -18.48
CA LEU A 334 -3.92 11.37 -18.35
C LEU A 334 -2.42 11.26 -18.59
N GLU A 335 -1.74 10.66 -17.62
CA GLU A 335 -0.33 10.28 -17.62
C GLU A 335 -0.16 8.78 -17.85
N TYR A 336 -1.21 8.01 -17.57
CA TYR A 336 -1.20 6.56 -17.72
C TYR A 336 -2.58 6.03 -18.08
N VAL A 337 -2.62 5.19 -19.13
CA VAL A 337 -3.77 4.31 -19.41
C VAL A 337 -3.28 2.88 -19.61
N GLY A 338 -3.73 1.97 -18.75
CA GLY A 338 -3.37 0.55 -18.79
C GLY A 338 -4.41 -0.27 -19.54
N PHE A 339 -4.01 -0.91 -20.64
CA PHE A 339 -4.88 -1.84 -21.38
C PHE A 339 -4.34 -3.27 -21.37
N GLY A 340 -5.25 -4.23 -21.21
CA GLY A 340 -4.94 -5.66 -21.18
C GLY A 340 -4.34 -6.19 -22.49
N PRO A 341 -3.79 -7.42 -22.50
CA PRO A 341 -3.10 -7.98 -23.66
C PRO A 341 -3.99 -8.11 -24.92
N GLY A 342 -5.30 -8.27 -24.77
CA GLY A 342 -6.26 -8.37 -25.88
C GLY A 342 -6.52 -7.09 -26.68
N VAL A 343 -5.98 -5.93 -26.25
CA VAL A 343 -6.12 -4.67 -26.98
C VAL A 343 -5.02 -4.54 -28.05
N PRO A 344 -5.35 -4.14 -29.30
CA PRO A 344 -4.36 -4.04 -30.38
C PRO A 344 -3.18 -3.12 -30.05
N ARG A 345 -1.96 -3.55 -30.40
CA ARG A 345 -0.72 -2.77 -30.17
C ARG A 345 -0.78 -1.37 -30.78
N ARG A 346 -1.43 -1.22 -31.94
CA ARG A 346 -1.62 0.09 -32.59
C ARG A 346 -2.36 1.07 -31.68
N VAL A 347 -3.47 0.63 -31.07
CA VAL A 347 -4.26 1.47 -30.13
C VAL A 347 -3.41 1.86 -28.93
N LYS A 348 -2.68 0.91 -28.33
CA LYS A 348 -1.79 1.21 -27.18
C LYS A 348 -0.70 2.22 -27.51
N ARG A 349 -0.12 2.16 -28.72
CA ARG A 349 0.88 3.15 -29.17
C ARG A 349 0.27 4.54 -29.34
N GLU A 350 -0.92 4.62 -29.91
CA GLU A 350 -1.62 5.90 -30.11
C GLU A 350 -2.08 6.52 -28.79
N VAL A 351 -2.49 5.70 -27.83
CA VAL A 351 -2.73 6.14 -26.45
C VAL A 351 -1.47 6.76 -25.87
N ALA A 352 -0.32 6.07 -25.99
CA ALA A 352 0.94 6.56 -25.44
C ALA A 352 1.37 7.92 -26.01
N THR A 353 1.06 8.23 -27.27
CA THR A 353 1.37 9.54 -27.87
C THR A 353 0.50 10.69 -27.33
N ARG A 354 -0.62 10.39 -26.65
CA ARG A 354 -1.54 11.37 -26.07
C ARG A 354 -1.39 11.54 -24.56
N LEU A 355 -0.52 10.76 -23.91
CA LEU A 355 -0.29 10.84 -22.47
C LEU A 355 0.63 12.01 -22.12
N ARG A 356 0.39 12.62 -20.97
CA ARG A 356 1.29 13.57 -20.34
C ARG A 356 2.47 12.84 -19.66
N PRO A 357 3.60 13.51 -19.43
CA PRO A 357 4.67 12.97 -18.62
C PRO A 357 4.17 12.60 -17.22
N ALA A 358 4.49 11.38 -16.77
CA ALA A 358 4.04 10.91 -15.46
C ALA A 358 4.77 11.61 -14.31
N GLU A 359 4.01 11.98 -13.28
CA GLU A 359 4.59 12.41 -12.02
C GLU A 359 5.31 11.25 -11.33
N ARG A 360 6.37 11.56 -10.59
CA ARG A 360 7.10 10.55 -9.83
C ARG A 360 6.22 10.04 -8.69
N ALA A 361 6.20 8.72 -8.50
CA ALA A 361 5.54 8.09 -7.35
C ALA A 361 6.00 8.75 -6.05
N HIS A 362 5.10 8.90 -5.08
CA HIS A 362 5.37 9.55 -3.81
C HIS A 362 6.55 8.90 -3.05
N ALA A 363 7.31 9.70 -2.30
CA ALA A 363 8.58 9.25 -1.68
C ALA A 363 8.41 7.99 -0.81
N ASP A 364 7.34 7.90 -0.03
CA ASP A 364 7.07 6.73 0.82
C ASP A 364 6.86 5.44 0.02
N LEU A 365 6.32 5.53 -1.20
CA LEU A 365 6.14 4.37 -2.09
C LEU A 365 7.46 3.94 -2.71
N ARG A 366 8.34 4.90 -3.04
CA ARG A 366 9.68 4.62 -3.56
C ARG A 366 10.61 4.05 -2.49
N ALA A 367 10.43 4.50 -1.24
CA ALA A 367 11.25 4.09 -0.10
C ALA A 367 11.17 2.58 0.19
N ILE A 368 10.12 1.87 -0.24
CA ILE A 368 9.98 0.42 0.00
C ILE A 368 10.45 -0.47 -1.16
N GLY A 369 11.09 0.12 -2.18
CA GLY A 369 11.68 -0.65 -3.27
C GLY A 369 12.87 -1.47 -2.79
N SER A 370 12.70 -2.78 -2.64
CA SER A 370 13.76 -3.71 -2.24
C SER A 370 14.68 -4.06 -3.42
N VAL A 371 15.99 -4.21 -3.17
CA VAL A 371 16.95 -4.76 -4.14
C VAL A 371 16.86 -6.30 -4.23
N TYR A 372 16.35 -6.94 -3.18
CA TYR A 372 16.12 -8.38 -3.13
C TYR A 372 14.75 -8.73 -3.74
N ARG A 373 14.76 -9.61 -4.75
CA ARG A 373 13.58 -9.99 -5.55
C ARG A 373 12.79 -11.15 -5.00
#